data_AF-A0A956QKS8-F1
#
_entry.id   AF-A0A956QKS8-F1
#
_cell.length_a   1.000
_cell.length_b   1.000
_cell.length_c   1.000
_cell.angle_alpha   90.00
_cell.angle_beta   90.00
_cell.angle_gamma   90.00
#
_symmetry.space_group_name_H-M   'P 1'
#
loop_
_entity.id
_entity.type
_entity.pdbx_description
1 polymer ?
#
loop_
_entity_poly.entity_id
_entity_poly.type
_entity_poly.pdbx_seq_one_letter_code
_entity_poly.pdbx_strand_id
1 'polypeptide(L)'
;PREEAPPAPVKQPVKPTEEIVTPAPAPTPPKPLIDAGGKVSRLVCEARELDVDLTAGPITIGREEGDVVLEGDSAASRLHAQITPENEMFYIEDLGSTNGTWVNRHKITRRVELHRGDLVQIGETSFQVL
;
A
#
# COMPACT_ATOMS: atom_id res chain seq x y z
N PRO A 1 21.55 57.08 -4.75
CA PRO A 1 20.51 56.30 -5.48
C PRO A 1 20.96 54.84 -5.47
N ARG A 2 20.11 53.94 -4.96
CA ARG A 2 20.42 52.51 -4.76
C ARG A 2 20.43 51.81 -6.12
N GLU A 3 21.52 51.13 -6.45
CA GLU A 3 21.55 50.21 -7.58
C GLU A 3 21.33 48.82 -6.98
N GLU A 4 20.11 48.31 -7.16
CA GLU A 4 19.67 47.00 -6.68
C GLU A 4 20.39 45.89 -7.45
N ALA A 5 21.01 44.98 -6.70
CA ALA A 5 21.47 43.71 -7.22
C ALA A 5 20.27 42.84 -7.68
N PRO A 6 20.44 41.96 -8.68
CA PRO A 6 19.36 41.10 -9.15
C PRO A 6 19.18 39.89 -8.21
N PRO A 7 17.94 39.54 -7.81
CA PRO A 7 17.69 38.23 -7.23
C PRO A 7 17.26 37.21 -8.29
N ALA A 8 17.94 36.08 -8.26
CA ALA A 8 17.69 34.84 -8.99
C ALA A 8 16.28 34.24 -8.71
N PRO A 9 15.76 33.35 -9.57
CA PRO A 9 14.43 32.76 -9.42
C PRO A 9 14.41 31.78 -8.24
N VAL A 10 13.69 32.15 -7.17
CA VAL A 10 13.45 31.28 -6.03
C VAL A 10 12.22 30.42 -6.33
N LYS A 11 12.46 29.12 -6.56
CA LYS A 11 11.45 28.06 -6.54
C LYS A 11 10.71 28.15 -5.21
N GLN A 12 9.40 28.45 -5.25
CA GLN A 12 8.57 28.30 -4.05
C GLN A 12 8.35 26.81 -3.79
N PRO A 13 8.71 26.29 -2.61
CA PRO A 13 8.32 24.96 -2.19
C PRO A 13 6.81 24.96 -1.92
N VAL A 14 6.09 24.05 -2.58
CA VAL A 14 4.72 23.72 -2.20
C VAL A 14 4.78 23.14 -0.78
N LYS A 15 3.98 23.73 0.10
CA LYS A 15 3.85 23.38 1.50
C LYS A 15 3.21 21.98 1.57
N PRO A 16 3.83 20.95 2.15
CA PRO A 16 3.08 19.76 2.53
C PRO A 16 2.27 20.14 3.76
N THR A 17 0.99 20.43 3.56
CA THR A 17 0.00 20.27 4.62
C THR A 17 -0.31 18.79 4.65
N GLU A 18 0.27 18.05 5.59
CA GLU A 18 -0.41 16.87 6.09
C GLU A 18 0.03 16.62 7.53
N GLU A 19 -0.98 16.33 8.33
CA GLU A 19 -0.99 16.33 9.79
C GLU A 19 0.14 15.51 10.42
N ILE A 20 0.65 16.06 11.52
CA ILE A 20 1.36 15.32 12.55
C ILE A 20 0.36 14.29 13.14
N VAL A 21 0.39 13.04 12.67
CA VAL A 21 -0.19 11.91 13.40
C VAL A 21 0.93 11.10 14.03
N THR A 22 0.99 11.19 15.35
CA THR A 22 1.85 10.42 16.26
C THR A 22 1.81 8.91 15.96
N PRO A 23 2.92 8.16 16.18
CA PRO A 23 2.92 6.72 15.97
C PRO A 23 2.10 6.03 17.09
N ALA A 24 0.81 5.83 16.83
CA ALA A 24 -0.04 4.97 17.63
C ALA A 24 0.42 3.49 17.48
N PRO A 25 0.34 2.69 18.56
CA PRO A 25 0.86 1.31 18.58
C PRO A 25 0.20 0.46 17.48
N ALA A 26 1.00 -0.42 16.89
CA ALA A 26 0.62 -1.31 15.79
C ALA A 26 -0.77 -1.93 16.01
N PRO A 27 -1.69 -1.85 15.02
CA PRO A 27 -2.83 -2.74 15.03
C PRO A 27 -2.24 -4.14 14.88
N THR A 28 -2.20 -4.90 15.98
CA THR A 28 -1.99 -6.33 15.92
C THR A 28 -3.18 -6.84 15.11
N PRO A 29 -2.99 -7.43 13.92
CA PRO A 29 -4.11 -8.08 13.26
C PRO A 29 -4.72 -9.07 14.25
N PRO A 30 -6.06 -9.20 14.32
CA PRO A 30 -6.66 -10.21 15.17
C PRO A 30 -6.09 -11.55 14.70
N LYS A 31 -5.34 -12.23 15.58
CA LYS A 31 -4.86 -13.58 15.31
C LYS A 31 -6.09 -14.40 14.88
N PRO A 32 -6.14 -14.98 13.68
CA PRO A 32 -7.18 -15.95 13.39
C PRO A 32 -6.90 -17.14 14.30
N LEU A 33 -7.72 -17.29 15.33
CA LEU A 33 -7.89 -18.52 16.08
C LEU A 33 -8.57 -19.52 15.15
N ILE A 34 -7.85 -20.07 14.17
CA ILE A 34 -8.20 -21.36 13.54
C ILE A 34 -7.00 -21.88 12.74
N ASP A 35 -6.54 -23.07 13.11
CA ASP A 35 -5.91 -24.02 12.20
C ASP A 35 -6.76 -24.17 10.93
N ALA A 36 -6.33 -23.56 9.82
CA ALA A 36 -6.80 -23.88 8.48
C ALA A 36 -5.65 -23.61 7.50
N GLY A 37 -4.74 -24.59 7.40
CA GLY A 37 -3.56 -24.59 6.54
C GLY A 37 -3.83 -24.51 5.04
N GLY A 38 -4.33 -23.36 4.58
CA GLY A 38 -4.21 -22.94 3.19
C GLY A 38 -3.06 -21.97 3.07
N LYS A 39 -1.97 -22.36 2.38
CA LYS A 39 -0.90 -21.42 2.03
C LYS A 39 -1.50 -20.31 1.18
N VAL A 40 -1.33 -19.07 1.60
CA VAL A 40 -1.55 -17.91 0.73
C VAL A 40 -0.64 -18.09 -0.48
N SER A 41 -1.20 -17.95 -1.67
CA SER A 41 -0.48 -18.17 -2.91
C SER A 41 -0.79 -17.11 -3.96
N ARG A 42 -1.98 -16.50 -3.87
CA ARG A 42 -2.47 -15.61 -4.91
C ARG A 42 -3.15 -14.38 -4.34
N LEU A 43 -2.98 -13.27 -5.05
CA LEU A 43 -3.73 -12.04 -4.86
C LEU A 43 -4.64 -11.86 -6.08
N VAL A 44 -5.96 -11.82 -5.86
CA VAL A 44 -6.95 -11.71 -6.93
C VAL A 44 -7.69 -10.39 -6.80
N CYS A 45 -7.82 -9.65 -7.90
CA CYS A 45 -8.69 -8.48 -7.99
C CYS A 45 -9.86 -8.79 -8.91
N GLU A 46 -11.06 -8.94 -8.34
CA GLU A 46 -12.29 -9.21 -9.10
C GLU A 46 -12.66 -8.03 -10.02
N ALA A 47 -12.44 -6.80 -9.55
CA ALA A 47 -12.80 -5.59 -10.31
C ALA A 47 -11.97 -5.42 -11.61
N ARG A 48 -10.81 -6.07 -11.68
CA ARG A 48 -9.86 -5.94 -12.81
C ARG A 48 -9.49 -7.27 -13.46
N GLU A 49 -10.15 -8.36 -13.07
CA GLU A 49 -9.85 -9.74 -13.51
C GLU A 49 -8.35 -10.06 -13.46
N LEU A 50 -7.69 -9.58 -12.40
CA LEU A 50 -6.24 -9.71 -12.24
C LEU A 50 -5.93 -10.79 -11.21
N ASP A 51 -5.02 -11.70 -11.55
CA ASP A 51 -4.46 -12.67 -10.62
C ASP A 51 -2.94 -12.57 -10.55
N VAL A 52 -2.41 -12.55 -9.33
CA VAL A 52 -0.98 -12.33 -9.08
C VAL A 52 -0.48 -13.42 -8.16
N ASP A 53 0.57 -14.10 -8.59
CA ASP A 53 1.22 -15.12 -7.77
C ASP A 53 2.12 -14.46 -6.73
N LEU A 54 1.78 -14.63 -5.45
CA LEU A 54 2.55 -14.06 -4.36
C LEU A 54 3.80 -14.90 -4.05
N THR A 55 3.83 -16.18 -4.47
CA THR A 55 4.95 -17.09 -4.18
C THR A 55 6.18 -16.81 -5.03
N ALA A 56 6.01 -16.08 -6.14
CA ALA A 56 7.09 -15.70 -7.04
C ALA A 56 8.12 -14.74 -6.40
N GLY A 57 7.73 -13.96 -5.39
CA GLY A 57 8.61 -12.99 -4.74
C GLY A 57 7.85 -11.80 -4.15
N PRO A 58 8.56 -10.73 -3.75
CA PRO A 58 7.91 -9.49 -3.34
C PRO A 58 7.15 -8.88 -4.51
N ILE A 59 5.88 -8.57 -4.31
CA ILE A 59 4.97 -7.99 -5.28
C ILE A 59 4.70 -6.55 -4.89
N THR A 60 4.92 -5.62 -5.80
CA THR A 60 4.61 -4.21 -5.54
C THR A 60 3.38 -3.78 -6.32
N ILE A 61 2.51 -3.01 -5.68
CA ILE A 61 1.23 -2.56 -6.21
C ILE A 61 1.23 -1.03 -6.24
N GLY A 62 0.86 -0.48 -7.37
CA GLY A 62 0.81 0.96 -7.56
C GLY A 62 -0.03 1.35 -8.77
N ARG A 63 -0.29 2.65 -8.91
CA ARG A 63 -1.06 3.21 -10.02
C ARG A 63 -0.29 3.21 -11.33
N GLU A 64 1.01 3.52 -11.25
CA GLU A 64 1.88 3.73 -12.41
C GLU A 64 3.09 2.78 -12.38
N GLU A 65 3.51 2.34 -11.19
CA GLU A 65 4.73 1.57 -10.97
C GLU A 65 4.46 0.37 -10.05
N GLY A 66 5.10 -0.77 -10.34
CA GLY A 66 4.99 -2.02 -9.59
C GLY A 66 4.75 -3.23 -10.49
N ASP A 67 4.67 -4.41 -9.88
CA ASP A 67 4.22 -5.65 -10.53
C ASP A 67 2.73 -5.58 -10.90
N VAL A 68 1.95 -4.88 -10.07
CA VAL A 68 0.51 -4.67 -10.27
C VAL A 68 0.24 -3.19 -10.50
N VAL A 69 -0.18 -2.87 -11.72
CA VAL A 69 -0.47 -1.50 -12.12
C VAL A 69 -1.98 -1.25 -12.14
N LEU A 70 -2.45 -0.40 -11.23
CA LEU A 70 -3.83 0.01 -11.05
C LEU A 70 -4.17 1.21 -11.93
N GLU A 71 -4.08 1.03 -13.25
CA GLU A 71 -4.33 2.12 -14.19
C GLU A 71 -5.76 2.68 -14.05
N GLY A 72 -5.85 4.01 -13.91
CA GLY A 72 -7.12 4.72 -13.75
C GLY A 72 -7.61 4.85 -12.30
N ASP A 73 -6.98 4.19 -11.33
CA ASP A 73 -7.28 4.38 -9.90
C ASP A 73 -6.56 5.65 -9.40
N SER A 74 -7.30 6.77 -9.35
CA SER A 74 -6.74 8.06 -8.92
C SER A 74 -6.47 8.10 -7.41
N ALA A 75 -7.12 7.22 -6.65
CA ALA A 75 -6.90 7.07 -5.21
C ALA A 75 -5.64 6.25 -4.90
N ALA A 76 -5.16 5.43 -5.84
CA ALA A 76 -3.87 4.75 -5.75
C ALA A 76 -2.70 5.71 -6.04
N SER A 77 -1.58 5.49 -5.36
CA SER A 77 -0.34 6.25 -5.53
C SER A 77 0.55 5.54 -6.55
N ARG A 78 1.52 6.24 -7.15
CA ARG A 78 2.42 5.66 -8.18
C ARG A 78 2.99 4.31 -7.77
N LEU A 79 3.56 4.30 -6.57
CA LEU A 79 3.95 3.15 -5.79
C LEU A 79 3.14 3.24 -4.49
N HIS A 80 2.25 2.29 -4.20
CA HIS A 80 1.28 2.43 -3.11
C HIS A 80 1.57 1.45 -1.97
N ALA A 81 1.64 0.16 -2.27
CA ALA A 81 1.88 -0.88 -1.28
C ALA A 81 2.80 -1.96 -1.85
N GLN A 82 3.44 -2.69 -0.95
CA GLN A 82 4.23 -3.86 -1.28
C GLN A 82 3.80 -5.04 -0.43
N ILE A 83 3.72 -6.21 -1.05
CA ILE A 83 3.50 -7.49 -0.40
C ILE A 83 4.80 -8.27 -0.48
N THR A 84 5.33 -8.66 0.67
CA THR A 84 6.60 -9.38 0.77
C THR A 84 6.36 -10.77 1.38
N PRO A 85 6.78 -11.85 0.72
CA PRO A 85 6.82 -13.18 1.32
C PRO A 85 7.96 -13.26 2.35
N GLU A 86 7.67 -13.67 3.57
CA GLU A 86 8.67 -13.86 4.63
C GLU A 86 8.27 -15.06 5.51
N ASN A 87 9.18 -16.01 5.72
CA ASN A 87 8.97 -17.19 6.58
C ASN A 87 7.66 -17.97 6.30
N GLU A 88 7.34 -18.19 5.01
CA GLU A 88 6.08 -18.83 4.55
C GLU A 88 4.79 -18.05 4.83
N MET A 89 4.92 -16.83 5.34
CA MET A 89 3.84 -15.87 5.57
C MET A 89 3.95 -14.73 4.56
N PHE A 90 2.86 -14.00 4.38
CA PHE A 90 2.83 -12.83 3.50
C PHE A 90 2.56 -11.61 4.32
N TYR A 91 3.22 -10.51 3.97
CA TYR A 91 3.06 -9.28 4.70
C TYR A 91 2.86 -8.14 3.73
N ILE A 92 1.89 -7.28 4.01
CA ILE A 92 1.66 -6.06 3.27
C ILE A 92 2.18 -4.86 4.05
N GLU A 93 2.85 -3.97 3.35
CA GLU A 93 3.32 -2.68 3.86
C GLU A 93 2.87 -1.57 2.91
N ASP A 94 2.45 -0.45 3.49
CA ASP A 94 2.16 0.78 2.77
C ASP A 94 3.45 1.56 2.53
N LEU A 95 3.71 1.96 1.28
CA LEU A 95 4.94 2.66 0.88
C LEU A 95 4.81 4.20 0.95
N GLY A 96 3.94 4.70 1.82
CA GLY A 96 3.67 6.13 1.95
C GLY A 96 2.62 6.60 0.96
N SER A 97 1.55 5.82 0.80
CA SER A 97 0.48 6.17 -0.11
C SER A 97 -0.40 7.30 0.43
N THR A 98 -1.06 8.02 -0.48
CA THR A 98 -1.86 9.20 -0.13
C THR A 98 -3.13 8.84 0.64
N ASN A 99 -3.86 7.81 0.20
CA ASN A 99 -5.09 7.37 0.88
C ASN A 99 -4.84 6.30 1.96
N GLY A 100 -3.65 5.70 1.94
CA GLY A 100 -3.28 4.57 2.76
C GLY A 100 -3.86 3.25 2.25
N THR A 101 -3.25 2.17 2.71
CA THR A 101 -3.68 0.80 2.46
C THR A 101 -4.64 0.31 3.54
N TRP A 102 -5.63 -0.50 3.17
CA TRP A 102 -6.62 -1.06 4.08
C TRP A 102 -6.61 -2.59 4.00
N VAL A 103 -6.74 -3.27 5.13
CA VAL A 103 -6.85 -4.74 5.21
C VAL A 103 -8.07 -5.08 6.05
N ASN A 104 -9.00 -5.89 5.52
CA ASN A 104 -10.28 -6.20 6.13
C ASN A 104 -11.09 -4.96 6.57
N ARG A 105 -11.03 -3.86 5.79
CA ARG A 105 -11.62 -2.54 6.10
C ARG A 105 -10.94 -1.80 7.26
N HIS A 106 -9.73 -2.18 7.64
CA HIS A 106 -8.93 -1.50 8.66
C HIS A 106 -7.69 -0.90 8.01
N LYS A 107 -7.48 0.42 8.18
CA LYS A 107 -6.31 1.10 7.63
C LYS A 107 -5.05 0.57 8.30
N ILE A 108 -4.09 0.11 7.51
CA ILE A 108 -2.79 -0.30 8.03
C ILE A 108 -1.87 0.92 8.09
N THR A 109 -1.04 0.97 9.12
CA THR A 109 -0.04 2.03 9.31
C THR A 109 1.38 1.48 9.40
N ARG A 110 1.50 0.15 9.36
CA ARG A 110 2.73 -0.65 9.44
C ARG A 110 2.54 -1.91 8.62
N ARG A 111 3.63 -2.66 8.46
CA ARG A 111 3.60 -4.02 7.94
C ARG A 111 2.60 -4.90 8.71
N VAL A 112 1.69 -5.54 7.99
CA VAL A 112 0.64 -6.44 8.52
C VAL A 112 0.71 -7.78 7.81
N GLU A 113 0.54 -8.87 8.57
CA GLU A 113 0.46 -10.22 8.02
C GLU A 113 -0.87 -10.46 7.30
N LEU A 114 -0.79 -11.01 6.09
CA LEU A 114 -1.93 -11.39 5.27
C LEU A 114 -2.24 -12.88 5.43
N HIS A 115 -3.51 -13.18 5.60
CA HIS A 115 -4.06 -14.52 5.66
C HIS A 115 -4.97 -14.78 4.46
N ARG A 116 -5.14 -16.06 4.15
CA ARG A 116 -6.08 -16.49 3.13
C ARG A 116 -7.49 -16.04 3.49
N GLY A 117 -8.16 -15.38 2.55
CA GLY A 117 -9.50 -14.79 2.71
C GLY A 117 -9.47 -13.31 3.09
N ASP A 118 -8.30 -12.74 3.41
CA ASP A 118 -8.19 -11.32 3.70
C ASP A 118 -8.50 -10.47 2.47
N LEU A 119 -9.12 -9.33 2.73
CA LEU A 119 -9.42 -8.33 1.71
C LEU A 119 -8.49 -7.13 1.87
N VAL A 120 -7.64 -6.89 0.88
CA VAL A 120 -6.74 -5.75 0.81
C VAL A 120 -7.36 -4.71 -0.10
N GLN A 121 -7.50 -3.48 0.37
CA GLN A 121 -8.00 -2.36 -0.42
C GLN A 121 -6.92 -1.28 -0.55
N ILE A 122 -6.68 -0.89 -1.80
CA ILE A 122 -5.63 0.03 -2.25
C ILE A 122 -6.33 1.05 -3.14
N GLY A 123 -6.41 2.30 -2.68
CA GLY A 123 -7.22 3.31 -3.36
C GLY A 123 -8.69 2.87 -3.42
N GLU A 124 -9.25 2.80 -4.62
CA GLU A 124 -10.61 2.30 -4.86
C GLU A 124 -10.64 0.80 -5.19
N THR A 125 -9.48 0.21 -5.47
CA THR A 125 -9.35 -1.19 -5.88
C THR A 125 -9.28 -2.13 -4.67
N SER A 126 -10.03 -3.23 -4.74
CA SER A 126 -10.04 -4.28 -3.71
C SER A 126 -9.46 -5.58 -4.26
N PHE A 127 -8.63 -6.22 -3.45
CA PHE A 127 -7.96 -7.47 -3.71
C PHE A 127 -8.31 -8.49 -2.63
N GLN A 128 -8.44 -9.74 -3.02
CA GLN A 128 -8.65 -10.87 -2.13
C GLN A 128 -7.41 -11.76 -2.11
N VAL A 129 -6.99 -12.14 -0.91
CA VAL A 129 -5.88 -13.06 -0.70
C VAL A 129 -6.40 -14.49 -0.73
N LEU A 130 -5.80 -15.37 -1.53
CA LEU A 130 -6.26 -16.76 -1.75
C LEU A 130 -5.18 -17.83 -1.54
#